data_AF-A0A5C4XSX7-F1
#
_entry.id   AF-A0A5C4XSX7-F1
#
_cell.length_a   1.000
_cell.length_b   1.000
_cell.length_c   1.000
_cell.angle_alpha   90.00
_cell.angle_beta   90.00
_cell.angle_gamma   90.00
#
_symmetry.space_group_name_H-M   'P 1'
#
loop_
_entity.id
_entity.type
_entity.pdbx_description
1 polymer ?
#
loop_
_entity_poly.entity_id
_entity_poly.type
_entity_poly.pdbx_seq_one_letter_code
_entity_poly.pdbx_strand_id
1 'polypeptide(L)' 'MICDIPGVDEIIKAAEWLAEQKEPPALVAPALKQQFGLNPSEAGQAALIARGIRTARKGASR' A
#
# COMPACT_ATOMS: atom_id res chain seq x y z
N MET A 1 -2.24 -11.44 -23.17
CA MET A 1 -3.24 -10.97 -22.18
C MET A 1 -2.56 -11.04 -20.84
N ILE A 2 -2.20 -9.87 -20.31
CA ILE A 2 -1.29 -9.71 -19.21
C ILE A 2 -2.14 -9.61 -17.94
N CYS A 3 -2.04 -10.63 -17.09
CA CYS A 3 -2.27 -10.60 -15.66
C CYS A 3 -3.56 -9.91 -15.15
N ASP A 4 -4.71 -10.55 -15.33
CA ASP A 4 -5.83 -10.39 -14.40
C ASP A 4 -5.54 -11.30 -13.19
N ILE A 5 -4.66 -10.84 -12.30
CA ILE A 5 -4.49 -11.44 -10.97
C ILE A 5 -5.32 -10.57 -10.03
N PRO A 6 -6.51 -11.02 -9.59
CA PRO A 6 -7.52 -10.22 -8.88
C PRO A 6 -7.12 -9.92 -7.42
N GLY A 7 -5.92 -9.39 -7.22
CA GLY A 7 -5.38 -9.01 -5.91
C GLY A 7 -4.21 -8.01 -6.01
N VAL A 8 -3.55 -7.92 -7.17
CA VAL A 8 -2.44 -6.97 -7.37
C VAL A 8 -2.96 -5.53 -7.42
N ASP A 9 -4.13 -5.31 -8.00
CA ASP A 9 -4.80 -4.02 -8.06
C ASP A 9 -5.17 -3.50 -6.66
N GLU A 10 -5.67 -4.38 -5.78
CA GLU A 10 -5.97 -4.01 -4.39
C GLU A 10 -4.72 -3.70 -3.58
N ILE A 11 -3.61 -4.43 -3.79
CA ILE A 11 -2.33 -4.14 -3.14
C ILE A 11 -1.79 -2.76 -3.55
N ILE A 12 -1.89 -2.41 -4.83
CA ILE A 12 -1.45 -1.10 -5.34
C ILE A 12 -2.33 0.02 -4.79
N LYS A 13 -3.67 -0.13 -4.85
CA LYS A 13 -4.62 0.86 -4.29
C LYS A 13 -4.42 1.04 -2.79
N ALA A 14 -4.20 -0.05 -2.05
CA ALA A 14 -3.86 -0.02 -0.63
C ALA A 14 -2.56 0.73 -0.37
N ALA A 15 -1.53 0.52 -1.19
CA ALA A 15 -0.25 1.19 -1.06
C ALA A 15 -0.33 2.69 -1.34
N GLU A 16 -1.07 3.09 -2.38
CA GLU A 16 -1.30 4.50 -2.73
C GLU A 16 -2.13 5.20 -1.65
N TRP A 17 -3.23 4.57 -1.22
CA TRP A 17 -4.03 5.06 -0.09
C TRP A 17 -3.17 5.25 1.15
N LEU A 18 -2.32 4.27 1.50
CA LEU A 18 -1.43 4.36 2.65
C LEU A 18 -0.37 5.46 2.45
N ALA A 19 0.13 5.67 1.23
CA ALA A 19 1.07 6.75 0.93
C ALA A 19 0.42 8.14 1.09
N GLU A 20 -0.88 8.26 0.84
CA GLU A 20 -1.68 9.48 1.02
C GLU A 20 -2.05 9.78 2.47
N GLN A 21 -2.20 8.75 3.31
CA GLN A 21 -2.46 8.92 4.75
C GLN A 21 -1.26 9.60 5.44
N LYS A 22 -1.41 10.90 5.78
CA LYS A 22 -0.39 11.71 6.50
C LYS A 22 -0.18 11.26 7.93
N GLU A 23 -1.23 10.80 8.61
CA GLU A 23 -1.14 10.21 9.95
C GLU A 23 -1.20 8.69 9.80
N PRO A 24 -0.11 7.97 10.14
CA PRO A 24 -0.12 6.52 10.01
C PRO A 24 -1.19 5.96 10.96
N PRO A 25 -2.20 5.24 10.46
CA PRO A 25 -3.09 4.51 11.35
C PRO A 25 -2.23 3.61 12.22
N ALA A 26 -2.50 3.58 13.52
CA ALA A 26 -1.65 2.92 14.53
C ALA A 26 -1.29 1.47 14.16
N LEU A 27 -2.12 0.82 13.31
CA LEU A 27 -1.88 -0.49 12.75
C LEU A 27 -2.28 -0.52 11.25
N VAL A 28 -1.29 -0.50 10.37
CA VAL A 28 -1.46 -0.53 8.90
C VAL A 28 -2.13 -1.83 8.41
N ALA A 29 -1.70 -2.98 8.94
CA ALA A 29 -2.21 -4.29 8.52
C ALA A 29 -3.73 -4.49 8.75
N PRO A 30 -4.31 -4.18 9.93
CA PRO A 30 -5.75 -4.31 10.13
C PRO A 30 -6.55 -3.22 9.38
N ALA A 31 -5.98 -2.03 9.14
CA ALA A 31 -6.63 -1.01 8.33
C ALA A 31 -6.77 -1.49 6.87
N LEU A 32 -5.70 -2.04 6.29
CA LEU A 32 -5.71 -2.60 4.94
C LEU A 32 -6.63 -3.83 4.82
N LYS A 33 -6.65 -4.68 5.84
CA LYS A 33 -7.58 -5.82 5.90
C LYS A 33 -9.05 -5.37 5.96
N GLN A 34 -9.39 -4.34 6.73
CA GLN A 34 -10.76 -3.84 6.83
C GLN A 34 -11.21 -3.05 5.59
N GLN A 35 -10.32 -2.22 5.03
CA GLN A 35 -10.65 -1.36 3.88
C GLN A 35 -10.63 -2.11 2.54
N PHE A 36 -9.66 -3.02 2.37
CA PHE A 36 -9.39 -3.68 1.08
C PHE A 36 -9.55 -5.20 1.14
N GLY A 37 -9.89 -5.78 2.29
CA GLY A 37 -10.02 -7.24 2.42
C GLY A 37 -8.69 -8.01 2.36
N LEU A 38 -7.56 -7.29 2.39
CA LEU A 38 -6.23 -7.86 2.15
C LEU A 38 -5.76 -8.79 3.28
N ASN A 39 -5.06 -9.84 2.89
CA ASN A 39 -4.39 -10.74 3.82
C ASN A 39 -3.14 -10.09 4.45
N PRO A 40 -2.62 -10.60 5.58
CA PRO A 40 -1.45 -10.04 6.25
C PRO A 40 -0.23 -9.90 5.33
N SER A 41 -0.01 -10.88 4.44
CA SER A 41 1.07 -10.88 3.47
C SER A 41 0.92 -9.77 2.43
N GLU A 42 -0.29 -9.55 1.94
CA GLU A 42 -0.62 -8.53 0.95
C GLU A 42 -0.57 -7.12 1.56
N ALA A 43 -1.06 -6.98 2.79
CA ALA A 43 -0.93 -5.76 3.57
C ALA A 43 0.55 -5.40 3.83
N GLY A 44 1.41 -6.41 4.04
CA GLY A 44 2.86 -6.21 4.14
C GLY A 44 3.49 -5.71 2.83
N GLN A 45 3.07 -6.25 1.68
CA GLN A 45 3.51 -5.77 0.37
C GLN A 45 3.05 -4.33 0.12
N ALA A 46 1.78 -4.02 0.39
CA ALA A 46 1.24 -2.67 0.25
C ALA A 46 2.00 -1.67 1.15
N ALA A 47 2.34 -2.06 2.39
CA ALA A 47 3.12 -1.22 3.30
C ALA A 47 4.55 -0.94 2.80
N LEU A 48 5.20 -1.94 2.20
CA LEU A 48 6.52 -1.80 1.57
C LEU A 48 6.47 -0.83 0.38
N ILE A 49 5.48 -1.01 -0.52
CA ILE A 49 5.28 -0.16 -1.69
C ILE A 49 4.99 1.28 -1.25
N ALA A 50 4.10 1.49 -0.28
CA ALA A 50 3.78 2.80 0.27
C ALA A 50 5.00 3.50 0.88
N ARG A 51 5.87 2.77 1.59
CA ARG A 51 7.16 3.31 2.09
C ARG A 51 8.05 3.76 0.93
N GLY A 52 8.11 2.99 -0.15
CA GLY A 52 8.80 3.35 -1.39
C GLY A 52 8.26 4.65 -1.99
N ILE A 53 6.94 4.78 -2.12
CA ILE A 53 6.27 5.98 -2.65
C ILE A 53 6.58 7.21 -1.79
N ARG A 54 6.45 7.10 -0.46
CA ARG A 54 6.78 8.18 0.48
C ARG A 54 8.25 8.60 0.37
N THR A 55 9.15 7.63 0.20
CA THR A 55 10.60 7.88 0.07
C THR A 55 10.92 8.51 -1.29
N ALA A 56 10.34 8.02 -2.38
CA ALA A 56 10.50 8.58 -3.72
C ALA A 56 9.99 10.02 -3.80
N ARG A 57 8.84 10.32 -3.19
CA ARG A 57 8.33 11.71 -3.09
C ARG A 57 9.23 12.63 -2.25
N LYS A 58 9.93 12.09 -1.24
CA LYS A 58 10.91 12.85 -0.45
C LYS A 58 12.29 12.98 -1.12
N GLY A 59 12.60 12.07 -2.04
CA GLY A 59 13.90 11.94 -2.69
C GLY A 59 13.98 12.56 -4.09
N ALA A 60 12.90 13.09 -4.66
CA ALA A 60 12.88 13.75 -5.96
C ALA A 60 13.55 15.16 -5.97
N SER A 61 14.55 15.35 -5.11
CA SER A 61 15.48 16.48 -5.15
C SER A 61 16.89 15.90 -5.31
N ARG A 62 17.27 15.57 -6.54
CA ARG A 62 18.66 15.62 -6.98
C ARG A 62 18.76 15.74 -8.49
#